data_AF-A0A7C2PBS5-F1
#
_entry.id   AF-A0A7C2PBS5-F1
#
_cell.length_a   1.000
_cell.length_b   1.000
_cell.length_c   1.000
_cell.angle_alpha   90.00
_cell.angle_beta   90.00
_cell.angle_gamma   90.00
#
_symmetry.space_group_name_H-M   'P 1'
#
loop_
_entity.id
_entity.type
_entity.pdbx_description
1 polymer ?
#
loop_
_entity_poly.entity_id
_entity_poly.type
_entity_poly.pdbx_seq_one_letter_code
_entity_poly.pdbx_strand_id
1 'polypeptide(L)'
;MDGLDQQAFDLGWDYALFGLNVPPEANKAFCDGYRAFGSEKNKTSRVPDRYVRKWLQIRFGALRRGKHFASDVTPKYIEQITPATGRCPVTDRPFTYSQDAPTDWSVDRANNARGYVRGNILIISRAANAAKGDRSLEEIRSLASGVGPSEGLTPVEWQRLGQLVEPAFGDGAEDVSPVPILAGQPVALGMPVSPLASLQLRLAHMAIAGWDREKRDAMSEGMGEMQGFVCRTKEQRRAFVRLAREVLRRSKCMCSYTEIWATERVQKRFGSFVASLDAAGIIRLAELQASTMGDQNTKLS
;
A
#
# COMPACT_ATOMS: atom_id res chain seq x y z
N MET A 1 -8.05 -29.07 14.35
CA MET A 1 -7.58 -28.74 13.01
C MET A 1 -6.34 -27.87 13.19
N ASP A 2 -5.22 -28.19 12.58
CA ASP A 2 -4.01 -27.34 12.64
C ASP A 2 -4.32 -25.96 12.02
N GLY A 3 -3.63 -24.91 12.43
CA GLY A 3 -3.84 -23.55 11.93
C GLY A 3 -3.67 -23.43 10.41
N LEU A 4 -2.79 -24.24 9.83
CA LEU A 4 -2.61 -24.33 8.37
C LEU A 4 -3.76 -25.06 7.67
N ASP A 5 -4.30 -26.11 8.27
CA ASP A 5 -5.46 -26.83 7.73
C ASP A 5 -6.71 -25.94 7.73
N GLN A 6 -6.91 -25.13 8.78
CA GLN A 6 -8.00 -24.16 8.81
C GLN A 6 -7.84 -23.12 7.69
N GLN A 7 -6.63 -22.55 7.51
CA GLN A 7 -6.37 -21.61 6.42
C GLN A 7 -6.61 -22.22 5.03
N ALA A 8 -6.26 -23.50 4.85
CA ALA A 8 -6.51 -24.22 3.62
C ALA A 8 -8.02 -24.40 3.37
N PHE A 9 -8.76 -24.81 4.41
CA PHE A 9 -10.22 -24.94 4.35
C PHE A 9 -10.88 -23.61 3.97
N ASP A 10 -10.56 -22.52 4.68
CA ASP A 10 -11.12 -21.19 4.42
C ASP A 10 -10.80 -20.72 2.99
N LEU A 11 -9.59 -21.00 2.51
CA LEU A 11 -9.21 -20.65 1.14
C LEU A 11 -9.99 -21.46 0.09
N GLY A 12 -10.22 -22.74 0.34
CA GLY A 12 -11.07 -23.57 -0.52
C GLY A 12 -12.50 -23.05 -0.60
N TRP A 13 -13.05 -22.65 0.54
CA TRP A 13 -14.36 -21.98 0.62
C TRP A 13 -14.40 -20.72 -0.24
N ASP A 14 -13.41 -19.84 -0.10
CA ASP A 14 -13.36 -18.59 -0.87
C ASP A 14 -13.21 -18.83 -2.37
N TYR A 15 -12.45 -19.83 -2.79
CA TYR A 15 -12.37 -20.22 -4.21
C TYR A 15 -13.75 -20.60 -4.76
N ALA A 16 -14.53 -21.36 -4.01
CA ALA A 16 -15.88 -21.74 -4.41
C ALA A 16 -16.84 -20.53 -4.41
N LEU A 17 -16.74 -19.67 -3.40
CA LEU A 17 -17.49 -18.41 -3.31
C LEU A 17 -17.26 -17.52 -4.53
N PHE A 18 -16.04 -17.45 -5.04
CA PHE A 18 -15.69 -16.67 -6.23
C PHE A 18 -15.71 -17.45 -7.55
N GLY A 19 -16.25 -18.68 -7.54
CA GLY A 19 -16.42 -19.51 -8.74
C GLY A 19 -15.11 -19.86 -9.45
N LEU A 20 -14.00 -19.97 -8.72
CA LEU A 20 -12.70 -20.35 -9.25
C LEU A 20 -12.51 -21.87 -9.24
N ASN A 21 -11.76 -22.39 -10.20
CA ASN A 21 -11.42 -23.82 -10.23
C ASN A 21 -10.46 -24.19 -9.09
N VAL A 22 -10.64 -25.39 -8.54
CA VAL A 22 -9.72 -25.98 -7.57
C VAL A 22 -8.34 -26.18 -8.24
N PRO A 23 -7.26 -25.62 -7.68
CA PRO A 23 -5.91 -25.85 -8.19
C PRO A 23 -5.53 -27.34 -8.11
N PRO A 24 -4.78 -27.89 -9.09
CA PRO A 24 -4.34 -29.29 -9.06
C PRO A 24 -3.54 -29.67 -7.80
N GLU A 25 -2.80 -28.72 -7.24
CA GLU A 25 -1.94 -28.91 -6.07
C GLU A 25 -2.68 -28.69 -4.73
N ALA A 26 -4.00 -28.52 -4.74
CA ALA A 26 -4.79 -28.30 -3.53
C ALA A 26 -4.79 -29.52 -2.61
N ASN A 27 -4.59 -29.29 -1.31
CA ASN A 27 -4.63 -30.35 -0.30
C ASN A 27 -6.08 -30.75 0.06
N LYS A 28 -6.22 -31.76 0.94
CA LYS A 28 -7.52 -32.26 1.37
C LYS A 28 -8.36 -31.18 2.07
N ALA A 29 -7.77 -30.42 2.99
CA ALA A 29 -8.49 -29.39 3.74
C ALA A 29 -9.07 -28.31 2.82
N PHE A 30 -8.31 -27.86 1.81
CA PHE A 30 -8.80 -26.97 0.76
C PHE A 30 -9.97 -27.58 0.00
N CYS A 31 -9.83 -28.82 -0.47
CA CYS A 31 -10.91 -29.50 -1.18
C CYS A 31 -12.18 -29.63 -0.33
N ASP A 32 -12.03 -29.87 0.98
CA ASP A 32 -13.14 -29.97 1.92
C ASP A 32 -13.88 -28.63 2.07
N GLY A 33 -13.15 -27.51 2.20
CA GLY A 33 -13.74 -26.18 2.24
C GLY A 33 -14.47 -25.79 0.95
N TYR A 34 -13.87 -26.13 -0.20
CA TYR A 34 -14.50 -25.91 -1.51
C TYR A 34 -15.82 -26.66 -1.65
N ARG A 35 -15.87 -27.94 -1.23
CA ARG A 35 -17.09 -28.74 -1.23
C ARG A 35 -18.12 -28.25 -0.23
N ALA A 36 -17.68 -27.74 0.93
CA ALA A 36 -18.56 -27.24 1.97
C ALA A 36 -19.41 -26.06 1.47
N PHE A 37 -18.81 -25.05 0.81
CA PHE A 37 -19.56 -23.99 0.14
C PHE A 37 -20.51 -24.56 -0.93
N GLY A 38 -20.05 -25.58 -1.65
CA GLY A 38 -20.85 -26.30 -2.64
C GLY A 38 -22.13 -26.93 -2.08
N SER A 39 -22.19 -27.23 -0.78
CA SER A 39 -23.35 -27.82 -0.12
C SER A 39 -24.35 -26.81 0.44
N GLU A 40 -24.03 -25.50 0.40
CA GLU A 40 -24.92 -24.46 0.92
C GLU A 40 -26.17 -24.28 0.05
N LYS A 41 -27.32 -24.13 0.73
CA LYS A 41 -28.59 -23.77 0.08
C LYS A 41 -28.53 -22.30 -0.38
N ASN A 42 -29.02 -22.02 -1.59
CA ASN A 42 -29.04 -20.68 -2.19
C ASN A 42 -27.65 -20.04 -2.44
N LYS A 43 -26.61 -20.87 -2.64
CA LYS A 43 -25.28 -20.35 -3.01
C LYS A 43 -25.32 -19.61 -4.34
N THR A 44 -24.71 -18.43 -4.38
CA THR A 44 -24.43 -17.68 -5.60
C THR A 44 -22.96 -17.31 -5.61
N SER A 45 -22.26 -17.71 -6.67
CA SER A 45 -20.85 -17.34 -6.83
C SER A 45 -20.75 -15.86 -7.19
N ARG A 46 -19.75 -15.19 -6.63
CA ARG A 46 -19.46 -13.78 -6.88
C ARG A 46 -18.41 -13.66 -7.97
N VAL A 47 -18.52 -12.64 -8.82
CA VAL A 47 -17.46 -12.32 -9.77
C VAL A 47 -16.33 -11.61 -9.02
N PRO A 48 -15.11 -12.18 -8.94
CA PRO A 48 -14.02 -11.52 -8.24
C PRO A 48 -13.51 -10.34 -9.06
N ASP A 49 -13.25 -9.21 -8.41
CA ASP A 49 -12.48 -8.12 -9.01
C ASP A 49 -10.98 -8.46 -9.08
N ARG A 50 -10.14 -7.52 -9.54
CA ARG A 50 -8.69 -7.74 -9.65
C ARG A 50 -7.99 -7.94 -8.30
N TYR A 51 -8.45 -7.28 -7.24
CA TYR A 51 -7.85 -7.35 -5.92
C TYR A 51 -8.23 -8.65 -5.23
N VAL A 52 -9.48 -9.11 -5.37
CA VAL A 52 -9.92 -10.43 -4.91
C VAL A 52 -9.13 -11.52 -5.63
N ARG A 53 -9.00 -11.46 -6.96
CA ARG A 53 -8.19 -12.45 -7.71
C ARG A 53 -6.74 -12.49 -7.21
N LYS A 54 -6.12 -11.31 -7.00
CA LYS A 54 -4.75 -11.24 -6.50
C LYS A 54 -4.64 -11.77 -5.07
N TRP A 55 -5.58 -11.43 -4.20
CA TRP A 55 -5.65 -11.90 -2.82
C TRP A 55 -5.73 -13.43 -2.73
N LEU A 56 -6.59 -14.06 -3.52
CA LEU A 56 -6.70 -15.52 -3.60
C LEU A 56 -5.40 -16.15 -4.13
N GLN A 57 -4.81 -15.55 -5.17
CA GLN A 57 -3.53 -16.01 -5.73
C GLN A 57 -2.41 -15.99 -4.68
N ILE A 58 -2.28 -14.92 -3.89
CA ILE A 58 -1.22 -14.82 -2.88
C ILE A 58 -1.47 -15.72 -1.68
N ARG A 59 -2.72 -15.92 -1.27
CA ARG A 59 -3.08 -16.87 -0.19
C ARG A 59 -2.73 -18.30 -0.58
N PHE A 60 -3.07 -18.70 -1.80
CA PHE A 60 -2.70 -20.03 -2.31
C PHE A 60 -1.18 -20.20 -2.40
N GLY A 61 -0.47 -19.18 -2.90
CA GLY A 61 0.99 -19.17 -2.91
C GLY A 61 1.63 -19.23 -1.52
N ALA A 62 1.04 -18.55 -0.53
CA ALA A 62 1.48 -18.59 0.86
C ALA A 62 1.30 -19.98 1.47
N LEU A 63 0.11 -20.58 1.29
CA LEU A 63 -0.21 -21.93 1.73
C LEU A 63 0.78 -22.96 1.17
N ARG A 64 1.05 -22.91 -0.15
CA ARG A 64 1.99 -23.81 -0.83
C ARG A 64 3.42 -23.71 -0.31
N ARG A 65 3.82 -22.54 0.20
CA ARG A 65 5.16 -22.28 0.76
C ARG A 65 5.21 -22.39 2.29
N GLY A 66 4.13 -22.79 2.95
CA GLY A 66 4.03 -22.81 4.41
C GLY A 66 4.25 -21.43 5.05
N LYS A 67 3.88 -20.35 4.35
CA LYS A 67 4.01 -18.98 4.85
C LYS A 67 2.73 -18.54 5.53
N HIS A 68 2.86 -17.96 6.72
CA HIS A 68 1.74 -17.34 7.43
C HIS A 68 1.09 -16.24 6.58
N PHE A 69 -0.23 -16.21 6.57
CA PHE A 69 -1.05 -15.19 5.96
C PHE A 69 -2.02 -14.65 7.02
N ALA A 70 -1.89 -13.37 7.37
CA ALA A 70 -2.74 -12.77 8.38
C ALA A 70 -4.15 -12.51 7.86
N SER A 71 -5.15 -12.71 8.72
CA SER A 71 -6.58 -12.57 8.38
C SER A 71 -6.99 -11.13 8.07
N ASP A 72 -6.25 -10.15 8.57
CA ASP A 72 -6.46 -8.71 8.34
C ASP A 72 -5.90 -8.21 7.00
N VAL A 73 -5.19 -9.07 6.26
CA VAL A 73 -4.76 -8.83 4.88
C VAL A 73 -5.92 -9.19 3.94
N THR A 74 -6.80 -8.23 3.70
CA THR A 74 -8.01 -8.37 2.87
C THR A 74 -7.81 -7.81 1.45
N PRO A 75 -8.68 -8.13 0.46
CA PRO A 75 -8.67 -7.48 -0.85
C PRO A 75 -8.72 -5.95 -0.77
N LYS A 76 -9.53 -5.42 0.15
CA LYS A 76 -9.65 -3.97 0.42
C LYS A 76 -8.35 -3.38 0.96
N TYR A 77 -7.64 -4.11 1.82
CA TYR A 77 -6.32 -3.68 2.28
C TYR A 77 -5.31 -3.64 1.12
N ILE A 78 -5.28 -4.66 0.26
CA ILE A 78 -4.41 -4.67 -0.95
C ILE A 78 -4.71 -3.47 -1.86
N GLU A 79 -5.98 -3.16 -2.07
CA GLU A 79 -6.40 -1.97 -2.82
C GLU A 79 -5.87 -0.67 -2.18
N GLN A 80 -5.97 -0.54 -0.87
CA GLN A 80 -5.51 0.67 -0.16
C GLN A 80 -4.01 0.91 -0.26
N ILE A 81 -3.23 -0.17 -0.21
CA ILE A 81 -1.77 -0.09 -0.31
C ILE A 81 -1.29 -0.07 -1.77
N THR A 82 -2.21 -0.17 -2.73
CA THR A 82 -1.89 0.00 -4.16
C THR A 82 -1.69 1.48 -4.44
N PRO A 83 -0.53 1.89 -5.01
CA PRO A 83 -0.27 3.29 -5.32
C PRO A 83 -1.37 3.93 -6.15
N ALA A 84 -2.01 4.97 -5.61
CA ALA A 84 -3.09 5.70 -6.28
C ALA A 84 -2.63 6.38 -7.58
N THR A 85 -1.33 6.61 -7.73
CA THR A 85 -0.70 7.10 -8.97
C THR A 85 -0.77 6.09 -10.11
N GLY A 86 -1.09 4.82 -9.82
CA GLY A 86 -1.03 3.73 -10.78
C GLY A 86 0.38 3.40 -11.23
N ARG A 87 1.42 3.86 -10.50
CA ARG A 87 2.84 3.68 -10.84
C ARG A 87 3.57 2.88 -9.78
N CYS A 88 4.55 2.09 -10.21
CA CYS A 88 5.40 1.34 -9.30
C CYS A 88 6.32 2.28 -8.50
N PRO A 89 6.39 2.19 -7.15
CA PRO A 89 7.21 3.07 -6.34
C PRO A 89 8.73 2.85 -6.52
N VAL A 90 9.12 1.70 -7.07
CA VAL A 90 10.53 1.36 -7.36
C VAL A 90 10.91 1.87 -8.75
N THR A 91 10.26 1.34 -9.79
CA THR A 91 10.62 1.62 -11.19
C THR A 91 10.06 2.93 -11.74
N ASP A 92 9.09 3.52 -11.05
CA ASP A 92 8.32 4.68 -11.53
C ASP A 92 7.82 4.50 -12.97
N ARG A 93 7.33 3.29 -13.27
CA ARG A 93 6.61 2.96 -14.50
C ARG A 93 5.13 2.72 -14.17
N PRO A 94 4.20 3.07 -15.08
CA PRO A 94 2.80 2.71 -14.93
C PRO A 94 2.65 1.20 -14.75
N PHE A 95 1.79 0.80 -13.82
CA PHE A 95 1.40 -0.59 -13.67
C PHE A 95 0.58 -1.05 -14.86
N THR A 96 0.89 -2.24 -15.35
CA THR A 96 0.00 -3.03 -16.18
C THR A 96 -0.70 -4.09 -15.32
N TYR A 97 -1.73 -4.73 -15.87
CA TYR A 97 -2.55 -5.69 -15.14
C TYR A 97 -2.86 -6.89 -16.03
N SER A 98 -2.36 -8.06 -15.64
CA SER A 98 -2.63 -9.33 -16.33
C SER A 98 -2.20 -9.32 -17.80
N GLN A 99 -1.08 -8.65 -18.11
CA GLN A 99 -0.49 -8.61 -19.46
C GLN A 99 0.78 -9.47 -19.54
N ASP A 100 1.17 -10.11 -18.43
CA ASP A 100 2.43 -10.83 -18.27
C ASP A 100 3.66 -9.96 -18.58
N ALA A 101 3.51 -8.65 -18.42
CA ALA A 101 4.56 -7.67 -18.67
C ALA A 101 5.46 -7.47 -17.43
N PRO A 102 6.71 -7.01 -17.60
CA PRO A 102 7.57 -6.62 -16.47
C PRO A 102 6.96 -5.51 -15.59
N THR A 103 6.05 -4.70 -16.16
CA THR A 103 5.30 -3.64 -15.47
C THR A 103 4.05 -4.14 -14.76
N ASP A 104 3.68 -5.42 -14.87
CA ASP A 104 2.50 -5.94 -14.20
C ASP A 104 2.65 -5.75 -12.69
N TRP A 105 1.59 -5.28 -12.04
CA TRP A 105 1.60 -5.16 -10.59
C TRP A 105 1.77 -6.52 -9.92
N SER A 106 2.47 -6.53 -8.80
CA SER A 106 2.70 -7.71 -7.98
C SER A 106 2.61 -7.33 -6.50
N VAL A 107 2.31 -8.33 -5.69
CA VAL A 107 2.30 -8.23 -4.23
C VAL A 107 3.54 -8.96 -3.73
N ASP A 108 4.41 -8.24 -3.04
CA ASP A 108 5.66 -8.78 -2.51
C ASP A 108 5.75 -8.60 -1.00
N ARG A 109 6.62 -9.39 -0.36
CA ARG A 109 6.96 -9.25 1.06
C ARG A 109 8.18 -8.37 1.21
N ALA A 110 8.10 -7.29 1.99
CA ALA A 110 9.24 -6.40 2.24
C ALA A 110 10.42 -7.19 2.82
N ASN A 111 10.15 -8.01 3.83
CA ASN A 111 11.08 -8.99 4.41
C ASN A 111 10.55 -10.41 4.16
N ASN A 112 11.32 -11.23 3.42
CA ASN A 112 10.94 -12.60 3.04
C ASN A 112 10.94 -13.60 4.19
N ALA A 113 11.59 -13.28 5.31
CA ALA A 113 11.56 -14.08 6.54
C ALA A 113 10.18 -14.00 7.23
N ARG A 114 9.45 -12.90 7.02
CA ARG A 114 8.12 -12.67 7.58
C ARG A 114 7.01 -13.20 6.65
N GLY A 115 5.80 -13.36 7.20
CA GLY A 115 4.60 -13.76 6.47
C GLY A 115 3.97 -12.62 5.65
N TYR A 116 2.80 -12.89 5.07
CA TYR A 116 1.93 -11.86 4.51
C TYR A 116 1.15 -11.22 5.65
N VAL A 117 1.71 -10.15 6.20
CA VAL A 117 1.14 -9.39 7.32
C VAL A 117 1.10 -7.91 6.97
N ARG A 118 0.21 -7.15 7.60
CA ARG A 118 0.26 -5.68 7.54
C ARG A 118 1.65 -5.19 7.98
N GLY A 119 2.18 -4.14 7.35
CA GLY A 119 3.56 -3.72 7.60
C GLY A 119 4.64 -4.65 7.05
N ASN A 120 4.31 -5.63 6.20
CA ASN A 120 5.30 -6.41 5.47
C ASN A 120 4.92 -6.66 4.01
N ILE A 121 3.89 -5.99 3.49
CA ILE A 121 3.40 -6.20 2.12
C ILE A 121 3.64 -4.93 1.29
N LEU A 122 4.17 -5.14 0.08
CA LEU A 122 4.48 -4.11 -0.90
C LEU A 122 3.72 -4.36 -2.21
N ILE A 123 3.30 -3.28 -2.86
CA ILE A 123 2.77 -3.31 -4.23
C ILE A 123 3.83 -2.72 -5.16
N ILE A 124 4.50 -3.59 -5.92
CA ILE A 124 5.61 -3.25 -6.82
C ILE A 124 5.45 -3.98 -8.16
N SER A 125 6.18 -3.57 -9.19
CA SER A 125 6.11 -4.23 -10.50
C SER A 125 6.74 -5.62 -10.44
N ARG A 126 6.35 -6.52 -11.34
CA ARG A 126 6.98 -7.84 -11.48
C ARG A 126 8.48 -7.73 -11.69
N ALA A 127 8.96 -6.74 -12.45
CA ALA A 127 10.38 -6.48 -12.62
C ALA A 127 11.09 -6.17 -11.28
N ALA A 128 10.53 -5.26 -10.48
CA ALA A 128 11.10 -4.92 -9.18
C ALA A 128 11.07 -6.09 -8.19
N ASN A 129 9.98 -6.87 -8.21
CA ASN A 129 9.84 -8.07 -7.37
C ASN A 129 10.86 -9.15 -7.76
N ALA A 130 11.00 -9.43 -9.06
CA ALA A 130 11.97 -10.38 -9.58
C ALA A 130 13.41 -9.96 -9.24
N ALA A 131 13.74 -8.68 -9.41
CA ALA A 131 15.04 -8.14 -9.05
C ALA A 131 15.33 -8.29 -7.54
N LYS A 132 14.34 -7.95 -6.68
CA LYS A 132 14.47 -8.11 -5.23
C LYS A 132 14.74 -9.55 -4.83
N GLY A 133 13.99 -10.50 -5.39
CA GLY A 133 14.13 -11.93 -5.06
C GLY A 133 14.15 -12.17 -3.55
N ASP A 134 15.13 -12.96 -3.09
CA ASP A 134 15.37 -13.29 -1.68
C ASP A 134 16.50 -12.45 -1.03
N ARG A 135 16.86 -11.30 -1.63
CA ARG A 135 17.97 -10.46 -1.15
C ARG A 135 17.73 -9.90 0.25
N SER A 136 18.82 -9.83 1.01
CA SER A 136 18.95 -9.10 2.26
C SER A 136 19.00 -7.58 2.04
N LEU A 137 18.77 -6.83 3.11
CA LEU A 137 18.89 -5.37 3.06
C LEU A 137 20.31 -4.90 2.70
N GLU A 138 21.34 -5.62 3.14
CA GLU A 138 22.74 -5.29 2.82
C GLU A 138 23.02 -5.47 1.33
N GLU A 139 22.59 -6.58 0.73
CA GLU A 139 22.71 -6.80 -0.72
C GLU A 139 21.99 -5.71 -1.52
N ILE A 140 20.78 -5.33 -1.10
CA ILE A 140 20.02 -4.25 -1.74
C ILE A 140 20.77 -2.90 -1.64
N ARG A 141 21.35 -2.57 -0.49
CA ARG A 141 22.15 -1.35 -0.31
C ARG A 141 23.44 -1.37 -1.13
N SER A 142 24.08 -2.53 -1.26
CA SER A 142 25.25 -2.70 -2.12
C SER A 142 24.92 -2.43 -3.59
N LEU A 143 23.79 -2.97 -4.07
CA LEU A 143 23.32 -2.74 -5.44
C LEU A 143 22.92 -1.28 -5.70
N ALA A 144 22.35 -0.61 -4.69
CA ALA A 144 22.03 0.82 -4.76
C ALA A 144 23.26 1.72 -4.89
N SER A 145 24.41 1.28 -4.38
CA SER A 145 25.69 2.02 -4.43
C SER A 145 26.48 1.76 -5.72
N GLY A 146 25.95 0.92 -6.62
CA GLY A 146 26.60 0.57 -7.88
C GLY A 146 26.64 1.72 -8.89
N VAL A 147 27.48 1.57 -9.93
CA VAL A 147 27.72 2.61 -10.95
C VAL A 147 26.74 2.51 -12.13
N GLY A 148 26.02 1.39 -12.28
CA GLY A 148 25.13 1.16 -13.42
C GLY A 148 24.01 0.17 -13.15
N PRO A 149 23.12 -0.06 -14.14
CA PRO A 149 22.01 -1.00 -14.00
C PRO A 149 22.52 -2.41 -13.73
N SER A 150 21.85 -3.10 -12.80
CA SER A 150 22.17 -4.48 -12.41
C SER A 150 20.89 -5.21 -12.05
N GLU A 151 20.82 -6.51 -12.39
CA GLU A 151 19.71 -7.39 -11.99
C GLU A 151 18.31 -6.82 -12.37
N GLY A 152 18.24 -6.06 -13.46
CA GLY A 152 17.00 -5.47 -13.98
C GLY A 152 16.61 -4.11 -13.40
N LEU A 153 17.38 -3.53 -12.48
CA LEU A 153 17.14 -2.20 -11.89
C LEU A 153 18.37 -1.29 -12.00
N THR A 154 18.13 0.01 -12.13
CA THR A 154 19.14 1.07 -12.01
C THR A 154 19.55 1.30 -10.55
N PRO A 155 20.70 1.94 -10.26
CA PRO A 155 21.09 2.27 -8.88
C PRO A 155 20.03 3.10 -8.14
N VAL A 156 19.35 4.02 -8.83
CA VAL A 156 18.26 4.83 -8.25
C VAL A 156 17.03 3.97 -7.93
N GLU A 157 16.69 3.01 -8.78
CA GLU A 157 15.60 2.07 -8.50
C GLU A 157 15.96 1.13 -7.33
N TRP A 158 17.22 0.68 -7.25
CA TRP A 158 17.73 -0.07 -6.09
C TRP A 158 17.66 0.75 -4.80
N GLN A 159 18.03 2.03 -4.85
CA GLN A 159 17.90 2.94 -3.71
C GLN A 159 16.45 3.07 -3.25
N ARG A 160 15.52 3.27 -4.19
CA ARG A 160 14.07 3.32 -3.89
C ARG A 160 13.57 2.02 -3.27
N LEU A 161 14.00 0.88 -3.80
CA LEU A 161 13.65 -0.43 -3.24
C LEU A 161 14.19 -0.60 -1.82
N GLY A 162 15.45 -0.22 -1.57
CA GLY A 162 16.07 -0.25 -0.24
C GLY A 162 15.27 0.54 0.78
N GLN A 163 14.95 1.80 0.46
CA GLN A 163 14.13 2.66 1.31
C GLN A 163 12.73 2.10 1.58
N LEU A 164 12.17 1.39 0.60
CA LEU A 164 10.84 0.78 0.70
C LEU A 164 10.83 -0.44 1.66
N VAL A 165 11.90 -1.26 1.63
CA VAL A 165 11.95 -2.50 2.41
C VAL A 165 12.60 -2.33 3.77
N GLU A 166 13.51 -1.36 3.92
CA GLU A 166 14.31 -1.12 5.12
C GLU A 166 13.52 -1.14 6.43
N PRO A 167 12.35 -0.48 6.56
CA PRO A 167 11.64 -0.51 7.83
C PRO A 167 11.07 -1.90 8.19
N ALA A 168 10.97 -2.85 7.25
CA ALA A 168 10.58 -4.24 7.54
C ALA A 168 11.74 -5.12 8.06
N PHE A 169 12.97 -4.59 8.06
CA PHE A 169 14.17 -5.23 8.60
C PHE A 169 14.54 -4.74 10.01
N GLY A 170 13.76 -3.83 10.61
CA GLY A 170 13.94 -3.41 12.00
C GLY A 170 13.71 -4.55 13.00
N ASP A 171 14.33 -4.42 14.18
CA ASP A 171 14.28 -5.40 15.26
C ASP A 171 12.88 -5.43 15.89
N GLY A 172 12.09 -6.43 15.49
CA GLY A 172 10.73 -6.66 16.00
C GLY A 172 9.62 -6.28 15.01
N ALA A 173 8.54 -7.06 15.00
CA ALA A 173 7.35 -6.78 14.21
C ALA A 173 6.54 -5.58 14.76
N GLU A 174 6.84 -5.13 15.98
CA GLU A 174 6.11 -4.09 16.71
C GLU A 174 6.87 -2.75 16.82
N ASP A 175 8.16 -2.70 16.47
CA ASP A 175 9.02 -1.51 16.66
C ASP A 175 9.50 -0.89 15.34
N VAL A 176 8.61 -0.88 14.33
CA VAL A 176 8.88 -0.12 13.11
C VAL A 176 8.61 1.35 13.41
N SER A 177 9.66 2.11 13.71
CA SER A 177 9.55 3.55 13.92
C SER A 177 8.83 4.20 12.73
N PRO A 178 7.72 4.93 12.95
CA PRO A 178 6.94 5.49 11.87
C PRO A 178 7.79 6.44 11.03
N VAL A 179 7.68 6.38 9.70
CA VAL A 179 8.34 7.35 8.83
C VAL A 179 7.86 8.75 9.22
N PRO A 180 8.76 9.66 9.68
CA PRO A 180 8.35 10.87 10.36
C PRO A 180 7.80 11.92 9.40
N ILE A 181 8.48 12.20 8.29
CA ILE A 181 8.08 13.15 7.24
C ILE A 181 8.61 12.65 5.90
N LEU A 182 7.81 12.75 4.85
CA LEU A 182 8.23 12.46 3.48
C LEU A 182 9.05 13.62 2.94
N ALA A 183 10.31 13.37 2.61
CA ALA A 183 11.21 14.32 1.94
C ALA A 183 11.53 13.89 0.49
N GLY A 184 10.62 13.16 -0.13
CA GLY A 184 10.79 12.60 -1.48
C GLY A 184 11.27 11.14 -1.52
N GLN A 185 11.36 10.49 -0.37
CA GLN A 185 11.60 9.05 -0.29
C GLN A 185 10.32 8.28 -0.61
N PRO A 186 10.40 7.11 -1.28
CA PRO A 186 9.27 6.22 -1.42
C PRO A 186 8.91 5.63 -0.05
N VAL A 187 7.62 5.44 0.17
CA VAL A 187 7.06 4.81 1.35
C VAL A 187 6.17 3.66 0.93
N ALA A 188 6.33 2.56 1.65
CA ALA A 188 5.47 1.41 1.55
C ALA A 188 4.14 1.76 2.20
N LEU A 189 3.09 1.91 1.39
CA LEU A 189 1.76 2.34 1.84
C LEU A 189 1.12 1.41 2.89
N GLY A 190 1.66 0.20 3.07
CA GLY A 190 1.28 -0.75 4.11
C GLY A 190 2.09 -0.67 5.41
N MET A 191 3.08 0.23 5.51
CA MET A 191 3.93 0.42 6.70
C MET A 191 3.36 1.50 7.62
N PRO A 192 3.64 1.43 8.94
CA PRO A 192 3.30 2.51 9.85
C PRO A 192 4.01 3.80 9.44
N VAL A 193 3.23 4.86 9.25
CA VAL A 193 3.69 6.21 8.96
C VAL A 193 3.23 7.14 10.08
N SER A 194 3.98 8.21 10.34
CA SER A 194 3.55 9.21 11.30
C SER A 194 2.26 9.90 10.82
N PRO A 195 1.50 10.57 11.71
CA PRO A 195 0.36 11.40 11.31
C PRO A 195 0.71 12.47 10.26
N LEU A 196 1.93 13.00 10.32
CA LEU A 196 2.45 13.98 9.36
C LEU A 196 2.71 13.35 7.99
N ALA A 197 3.38 12.20 7.95
CA ALA A 197 3.62 11.47 6.70
C ALA A 197 2.32 10.95 6.08
N SER A 198 1.36 10.51 6.91
CA SER A 198 0.01 10.14 6.48
C SER A 198 -0.71 11.31 5.79
N LEU A 199 -0.65 12.50 6.39
CA LEU A 199 -1.17 13.72 5.79
C LEU A 199 -0.51 14.02 4.43
N GLN A 200 0.82 13.88 4.34
CA GLN A 200 1.55 14.10 3.10
C GLN A 200 1.12 13.13 1.98
N LEU A 201 0.98 11.85 2.28
CA LEU A 201 0.47 10.85 1.34
C LEU A 201 -0.94 11.19 0.88
N ARG A 202 -1.85 11.51 1.82
CA ARG A 202 -3.26 11.80 1.51
C ARG A 202 -3.39 13.05 0.64
N LEU A 203 -2.64 14.12 0.94
CA LEU A 203 -2.61 15.33 0.12
C LEU A 203 -2.09 15.06 -1.29
N ALA A 204 -0.99 14.30 -1.42
CA ALA A 204 -0.45 13.96 -2.74
C ALA A 204 -1.41 13.06 -3.53
N HIS A 205 -2.01 12.06 -2.89
CA HIS A 205 -2.99 11.17 -3.52
C HIS A 205 -4.21 11.94 -4.04
N MET A 206 -4.84 12.78 -3.20
CA MET A 206 -5.95 13.63 -3.64
C MET A 206 -5.53 14.56 -4.77
N ALA A 207 -4.37 15.21 -4.66
CA ALA A 207 -3.90 16.14 -5.66
C ALA A 207 -3.56 15.50 -7.01
N ILE A 208 -3.06 14.27 -7.02
CA ILE A 208 -2.80 13.51 -8.25
C ILE A 208 -4.12 13.01 -8.84
N ALA A 209 -5.02 12.47 -8.02
CA ALA A 209 -6.33 11.98 -8.45
C ALA A 209 -7.24 13.09 -8.99
N GLY A 210 -7.19 14.30 -8.43
CA GLY A 210 -8.05 15.43 -8.80
C GLY A 210 -7.79 16.03 -10.19
N TRP A 211 -6.79 15.53 -10.92
CA TRP A 211 -6.61 15.82 -12.35
C TRP A 211 -7.58 15.04 -13.24
N ASP A 212 -8.12 13.93 -12.74
CA ASP A 212 -9.27 13.26 -13.33
C ASP A 212 -10.53 14.10 -13.10
N ARG A 213 -11.30 14.36 -14.17
CA ARG A 213 -12.52 15.19 -14.08
C ARG A 213 -13.55 14.57 -13.15
N GLU A 214 -13.69 13.25 -13.18
CA GLU A 214 -14.69 12.54 -12.37
C GLU A 214 -14.35 12.56 -10.88
N LYS A 215 -13.05 12.74 -10.55
CA LYS A 215 -12.55 12.73 -9.16
C LYS A 215 -12.25 14.11 -8.62
N ARG A 216 -12.47 15.16 -9.41
CA ARG A 216 -12.17 16.54 -9.02
C ARG A 216 -13.04 17.02 -7.85
N ASP A 217 -14.33 16.72 -7.88
CA ASP A 217 -15.26 17.14 -6.83
C ASP A 217 -14.94 16.40 -5.52
N ALA A 218 -14.73 15.09 -5.59
CA ALA A 218 -14.29 14.27 -4.45
C ALA A 218 -12.94 14.74 -3.87
N MET A 219 -12.00 15.18 -4.72
CA MET A 219 -10.74 15.78 -4.26
C MET A 219 -10.96 17.11 -3.53
N SER A 220 -11.84 17.98 -4.06
CA SER A 220 -12.17 19.26 -3.43
C SER A 220 -12.87 19.07 -2.09
N GLU A 221 -13.85 18.16 -2.04
CA GLU A 221 -14.58 17.79 -0.82
C GLU A 221 -13.62 17.20 0.23
N GLY A 222 -12.80 16.20 -0.14
CA GLY A 222 -11.84 15.59 0.77
C GLY A 222 -10.78 16.55 1.30
N MET A 223 -10.33 17.53 0.49
CA MET A 223 -9.45 18.61 0.97
C MET A 223 -10.18 19.56 1.95
N GLY A 224 -11.45 19.85 1.69
CA GLY A 224 -12.30 20.66 2.56
C GLY A 224 -12.55 19.99 3.91
N GLU A 225 -12.91 18.71 3.91
CA GLU A 225 -13.08 17.90 5.11
C GLU A 225 -11.81 17.84 5.94
N MET A 226 -10.67 17.55 5.31
CA MET A 226 -9.37 17.50 5.98
C MET A 226 -9.01 18.85 6.61
N GLN A 227 -9.22 19.95 5.88
CA GLN A 227 -9.00 21.29 6.41
C GLN A 227 -9.92 21.54 7.61
N GLY A 228 -11.22 21.24 7.47
CA GLY A 228 -12.24 21.42 8.51
C GLY A 228 -11.97 20.56 9.75
N PHE A 229 -11.39 19.39 9.58
CA PHE A 229 -11.04 18.48 10.67
C PHE A 229 -9.81 18.97 11.44
N VAL A 230 -8.72 19.31 10.74
CA VAL A 230 -7.42 19.60 11.36
C VAL A 230 -7.31 21.05 11.84
N CYS A 231 -7.81 22.00 11.05
CA CYS A 231 -7.62 23.43 11.28
C CYS A 231 -8.75 24.03 12.13
N ARG A 232 -8.39 24.83 13.13
CA ARG A 232 -9.31 25.57 14.00
C ARG A 232 -9.17 27.07 13.86
N THR A 233 -7.95 27.56 13.61
CA THR A 233 -7.67 28.99 13.46
C THR A 233 -7.64 29.44 12.00
N LYS A 234 -7.74 30.74 11.77
CA LYS A 234 -7.63 31.35 10.44
C LYS A 234 -6.21 31.16 9.87
N GLU A 235 -5.20 31.19 10.74
CA GLU A 235 -3.78 31.02 10.44
C GLU A 235 -3.51 29.60 9.93
N GLN A 236 -4.02 28.58 10.63
CA GLN A 236 -3.93 27.18 10.24
C GLN A 236 -4.60 26.93 8.88
N ARG A 237 -5.83 27.43 8.69
CA ARG A 237 -6.56 27.32 7.41
C ARG A 237 -5.79 27.95 6.26
N ARG A 238 -5.23 29.15 6.47
CA ARG A 238 -4.40 29.86 5.48
C ARG A 238 -3.13 29.08 5.15
N ALA A 239 -2.45 28.52 6.15
CA ALA A 239 -1.25 27.72 5.95
C ALA A 239 -1.56 26.43 5.17
N PHE A 240 -2.63 25.73 5.53
CA PHE A 240 -3.12 24.54 4.82
C PHE A 240 -3.44 24.84 3.34
N VAL A 241 -4.20 25.91 3.05
CA VAL A 241 -4.53 26.27 1.66
C VAL A 241 -3.29 26.57 0.83
N ARG A 242 -2.29 27.24 1.41
CA ARG A 242 -1.02 27.50 0.71
C ARG A 242 -0.27 26.21 0.39
N LEU A 243 -0.26 25.25 1.33
CA LEU A 243 0.32 23.93 1.12
C LEU A 243 -0.45 23.17 0.03
N ALA A 244 -1.76 23.02 0.16
CA ALA A 244 -2.61 22.27 -0.76
C ALA A 244 -2.50 22.80 -2.20
N ARG A 245 -2.51 24.14 -2.37
CA ARG A 245 -2.29 24.77 -3.69
C ARG A 245 -0.93 24.45 -4.29
N GLU A 246 0.14 24.44 -3.48
CA GLU A 246 1.47 24.10 -3.99
C GLU A 246 1.55 22.61 -4.35
N VAL A 247 0.98 21.71 -3.55
CA VAL A 247 0.90 20.26 -3.86
C VAL A 247 0.11 20.03 -5.15
N LEU A 248 -1.07 20.64 -5.31
CA LEU A 248 -1.88 20.59 -6.54
C LEU A 248 -1.12 21.13 -7.76
N ARG A 249 -0.42 22.26 -7.60
CA ARG A 249 0.38 22.84 -8.69
C ARG A 249 1.47 21.88 -9.15
N ARG A 250 2.11 21.17 -8.22
CA ARG A 250 3.17 20.21 -8.52
C ARG A 250 2.63 18.90 -9.10
N SER A 251 1.48 18.41 -8.62
CA SER A 251 0.86 17.20 -9.17
C SER A 251 0.43 17.36 -10.63
N LYS A 252 0.29 18.58 -11.14
CA LYS A 252 0.03 18.82 -12.59
C LYS A 252 1.16 18.34 -13.48
N CYS A 253 2.39 18.51 -13.02
CA CYS A 253 3.59 18.29 -13.84
C CYS A 253 4.35 17.03 -13.43
N MET A 254 4.05 16.46 -12.26
CA MET A 254 4.75 15.35 -11.65
C MET A 254 3.80 14.17 -11.51
N CYS A 255 4.29 12.96 -11.74
CA CYS A 255 3.46 11.75 -11.71
C CYS A 255 3.60 10.95 -10.42
N SER A 256 4.51 11.35 -9.53
CA SER A 256 4.79 10.64 -8.28
C SER A 256 4.73 11.57 -7.06
N TYR A 257 4.21 11.05 -5.93
CA TYR A 257 4.23 11.77 -4.67
C TYR A 257 5.66 12.05 -4.20
N THR A 258 6.61 11.17 -4.53
CA THR A 258 8.03 11.33 -4.19
C THR A 258 8.59 12.62 -4.81
N GLU A 259 8.32 12.89 -6.09
CA GLU A 259 8.75 14.11 -6.77
C GLU A 259 8.10 15.38 -6.19
N ILE A 260 6.82 15.29 -5.82
CA ILE A 260 6.11 16.39 -5.15
C ILE A 260 6.81 16.74 -3.83
N TRP A 261 7.06 15.73 -2.99
CA TRP A 261 7.66 15.92 -1.67
C TRP A 261 9.18 16.15 -1.72
N ALA A 262 9.88 15.82 -2.80
CA ALA A 262 11.28 16.20 -3.00
C ALA A 262 11.45 17.72 -3.23
N THR A 263 10.38 18.44 -3.56
CA THR A 263 10.46 19.87 -3.87
C THR A 263 10.64 20.71 -2.60
N GLU A 264 11.75 21.46 -2.51
CA GLU A 264 12.06 22.35 -1.37
C GLU A 264 10.91 23.32 -1.03
N ARG A 265 10.24 23.87 -2.05
CA ARG A 265 9.09 24.76 -1.86
C ARG A 265 7.89 24.06 -1.21
N VAL A 266 7.62 22.80 -1.56
CA VAL A 266 6.56 22.01 -0.92
C VAL A 266 6.94 21.74 0.54
N GLN A 267 8.20 21.35 0.80
CA GLN A 267 8.71 21.13 2.16
C GLN A 267 8.60 22.38 3.04
N LYS A 268 9.01 23.56 2.53
CA LYS A 268 8.86 24.83 3.26
C LYS A 268 7.40 25.14 3.61
N ARG A 269 6.47 24.90 2.69
CA ARG A 269 5.03 25.10 2.94
C ARG A 269 4.48 24.10 3.95
N PHE A 270 4.96 22.86 3.90
CA PHE A 270 4.59 21.83 4.86
C PHE A 270 5.08 22.18 6.26
N GLY A 271 6.36 22.53 6.42
CA GLY A 271 6.91 22.98 7.69
C GLY A 271 6.17 24.20 8.26
N SER A 272 5.82 25.17 7.40
CA SER A 272 5.00 26.33 7.81
C SER A 272 3.61 25.94 8.31
N PHE A 273 3.00 24.91 7.70
CA PHE A 273 1.70 24.41 8.15
C PHE A 273 1.84 23.65 9.48
N VAL A 274 2.80 22.75 9.61
CA VAL A 274 3.07 22.01 10.84
C VAL A 274 3.38 22.97 12.01
N ALA A 275 4.21 23.99 11.78
CA ALA A 275 4.51 25.01 12.79
C ALA A 275 3.29 25.87 13.21
N SER A 276 2.21 25.86 12.42
CA SER A 276 0.95 26.54 12.79
C SER A 276 0.01 25.67 13.61
N LEU A 277 0.28 24.37 13.72
CA LEU A 277 -0.52 23.45 14.53
C LEU A 277 -0.09 23.50 15.99
N ASP A 278 -1.08 23.50 16.87
CA ASP A 278 -0.90 23.23 18.28
C ASP A 278 -0.84 21.72 18.56
N ALA A 279 -0.54 21.32 19.79
CA ALA A 279 -0.53 19.91 20.19
C ALA A 279 -1.86 19.22 19.87
N ALA A 280 -2.98 19.91 20.07
CA ALA A 280 -4.30 19.41 19.71
C ALA A 280 -4.46 19.18 18.20
N GLY A 281 -3.84 20.02 17.35
CA GLY A 281 -3.81 19.84 15.90
C GLY A 281 -3.06 18.59 15.46
N ILE A 282 -1.96 18.27 16.15
CA ILE A 282 -1.22 17.02 15.91
C ILE A 282 -2.04 15.80 16.33
N ILE A 283 -2.74 15.86 17.47
CA ILE A 283 -3.65 14.79 17.92
C ILE A 283 -4.76 14.55 16.89
N ARG A 284 -5.39 15.62 16.38
CA ARG A 284 -6.39 15.50 15.30
C ARG A 284 -5.81 14.85 14.04
N LEU A 285 -4.55 15.11 13.67
CA LEU A 285 -3.95 14.40 12.53
C LEU A 285 -3.84 12.90 12.78
N ALA A 286 -3.52 12.47 14.00
CA ALA A 286 -3.48 11.06 14.36
C ALA A 286 -4.88 10.42 14.32
N GLU A 287 -5.91 11.13 14.80
CA GLU A 287 -7.31 10.69 14.72
C GLU A 287 -7.79 10.54 13.27
N LEU A 288 -7.43 11.47 12.38
CA LEU A 288 -7.76 11.41 10.95
C LEU A 288 -7.12 10.18 10.26
N GLN A 289 -5.91 9.81 10.69
CA GLN A 289 -5.25 8.58 10.25
C GLN A 289 -6.02 7.35 10.76
N ALA A 290 -6.39 7.33 12.04
CA ALA A 290 -7.10 6.22 12.67
C ALA A 290 -8.51 6.01 12.10
N SER A 291 -9.28 7.07 11.83
CA SER A 291 -10.63 6.97 11.24
C SER A 291 -10.61 6.39 9.83
N THR A 292 -9.57 6.73 9.05
CA THR A 292 -9.35 6.15 7.72
C THR A 292 -9.04 4.65 7.79
N MET A 293 -8.41 4.19 8.89
CA MET A 293 -8.09 2.78 9.13
C MET A 293 -9.23 1.99 9.82
N GLY A 294 -10.07 2.64 10.64
CA GLY A 294 -11.06 2.01 11.52
C GLY A 294 -12.43 1.72 10.90
N ASP A 295 -12.86 2.45 9.87
CA ASP A 295 -14.16 2.26 9.17
C ASP A 295 -14.26 0.97 8.33
N GLN A 296 -13.43 -0.04 8.63
CA GLN A 296 -13.10 -1.13 7.72
C GLN A 296 -13.40 -2.55 8.24
N ASN A 297 -13.79 -2.70 9.51
CA ASN A 297 -14.14 -4.02 10.08
C ASN A 297 -15.61 -4.43 9.87
N THR A 298 -16.50 -3.52 9.47
CA THR A 298 -17.96 -3.74 9.54
C THR A 298 -18.64 -4.16 8.24
N LYS A 299 -17.91 -4.41 7.14
CA LYS A 299 -18.53 -4.66 5.82
C LYS A 299 -18.09 -5.95 5.10
N LEU A 300 -17.50 -6.89 5.81
CA LEU A 300 -17.19 -8.23 5.26
C LEU A 300 -17.70 -9.39 6.14
N SER A 301 -18.49 -9.10 7.17
CA SER A 301 -19.34 -10.09 7.84
C SER A 301 -20.60 -10.37 7.04
#